data_AF-A0A0N4Y1B5-F1
#
_entry.id   AF-A0A0N4Y1B5-F1
#
_cell.length_a   1.000
_cell.length_b   1.000
_cell.length_c   1.000
_cell.angle_alpha   90.00
_cell.angle_beta   90.00
_cell.angle_gamma   90.00
#
_symmetry.space_group_name_H-M   'P 1'
#
loop_
_entity.id
_entity.type
_entity.pdbx_description
1 polymer ?
#
loop_
_entity_poly.entity_id
_entity_poly.type
_entity_poly.pdbx_seq_one_letter_code
_entity_poly.pdbx_strand_id
1 'polypeptide(L)' 'MNAVQRFLNSTTAHGLPRIPHARNQTGKLFWISVWLSFFSVFFVQAVILVSKYRNRNPTIVVTVSAFDFL' A
#
# COMPACT_ATOMS: atom_id res chain seq x y z
N MET A 1 18.40 -5.67 24.71
CA MET A 1 17.35 -4.95 23.95
C MET A 1 17.10 -5.72 22.66
N ASN A 2 15.87 -6.23 22.45
CA ASN A 2 15.54 -7.18 21.36
C ASN A 2 15.66 -6.54 19.96
N ALA A 3 16.27 -7.26 19.00
CA ALA A 3 16.49 -6.81 17.62
C ALA A 3 15.20 -6.32 16.91
N VAL A 4 14.08 -6.99 17.19
CA VAL A 4 12.73 -6.63 16.70
C VAL A 4 12.33 -5.22 17.13
N GLN A 5 12.66 -4.80 18.34
CA GLN A 5 12.29 -3.48 18.86
C GLN A 5 13.16 -2.37 18.25
N ARG A 6 14.44 -2.64 17.96
CA ARG A 6 15.27 -1.74 17.16
C ARG A 6 14.72 -1.58 15.75
N PHE A 7 14.34 -2.68 15.09
CA PHE A 7 13.75 -2.63 13.76
C PHE A 7 12.44 -1.83 13.73
N LEU A 8 11.53 -2.09 14.68
CA LEU A 8 10.25 -1.36 14.78
C LEU A 8 10.43 0.14 15.05
N ASN A 9 11.50 0.54 15.73
CA ASN A 9 11.80 1.95 16.02
C ASN A 9 12.58 2.66 14.89
N SER A 10 13.34 1.92 14.08
CA SER A 10 14.15 2.48 12.99
C SER A 10 13.44 2.43 11.62
N THR A 11 12.26 1.82 11.56
CA THR A 11 11.51 1.66 10.32
C THR A 11 10.67 2.89 9.99
N THR A 12 10.74 3.35 8.74
CA THR A 12 9.95 4.48 8.21
C THR A 12 8.47 4.14 7.99
N ALA A 13 8.07 2.86 8.12
CA ALA A 13 6.69 2.44 8.00
C ALA A 13 5.84 3.03 9.14
N HIS A 14 5.04 4.04 8.81
CA HIS A 14 4.11 4.69 9.73
C HIS A 14 3.15 3.64 10.34
N GLY A 15 3.17 3.49 11.66
CA GLY A 15 2.30 2.56 12.41
C GLY A 15 3.03 1.42 13.13
N LEU A 16 4.15 0.92 12.59
CA LEU A 16 4.96 -0.12 13.25
C LEU A 16 5.51 0.28 14.63
N PRO A 17 5.95 1.54 14.86
CA PRO A 17 6.44 1.99 16.17
C PRO A 17 5.37 2.00 17.28
N ARG A 18 4.08 1.91 16.94
CA ARG A 18 2.98 1.88 17.93
C ARG A 18 2.80 0.50 18.57
N ILE A 19 3.23 -0.57 17.90
CA ILE A 19 3.19 -1.95 18.39
C ILE A 19 4.11 -2.17 19.62
N PRO A 20 5.39 -1.76 19.61
CA PRO A 20 6.26 -1.94 20.78
C PRO A 20 5.92 -0.98 21.94
N HIS A 21 5.19 0.11 21.67
CA HIS A 21 4.79 1.10 22.68
C HIS A 21 3.48 0.74 23.40
N ALA A 22 2.72 -0.24 22.92
CA ALA A 22 1.49 -0.70 23.56
C ALA A 22 1.80 -1.51 24.83
N ARG A 23 1.25 -1.05 25.97
CA ARG A 23 1.48 -1.63 27.31
C ARG A 23 0.89 -3.04 27.49
N ASN A 24 -0.20 -3.37 26.79
CA ASN A 24 -0.92 -4.63 26.93
C ASN A 24 -0.91 -5.46 25.63
N GLN A 25 -0.91 -6.79 25.74
CA GLN A 25 -0.91 -7.71 24.58
C GLN A 25 -2.10 -7.46 23.63
N THR A 26 -3.28 -7.16 24.16
CA THR A 26 -4.47 -6.80 23.36
C THR A 26 -4.25 -5.54 22.52
N GLY A 27 -3.57 -4.53 23.07
CA GLY A 27 -3.23 -3.30 22.34
C GLY A 27 -2.22 -3.55 21.22
N LYS A 28 -1.31 -4.51 21.41
CA LYS A 28 -0.38 -4.95 20.36
C LYS A 28 -1.11 -5.63 19.21
N LEU A 29 -2.02 -6.56 19.52
CA LEU A 29 -2.85 -7.24 18.53
C LEU A 29 -3.74 -6.27 17.75
N PHE A 30 -4.31 -5.27 18.43
CA PHE A 30 -5.07 -4.21 17.77
C PHE A 30 -4.22 -3.47 16.72
N TRP A 31 -3.04 -2.99 17.08
CA TRP A 31 -2.17 -2.27 16.14
C TRP A 31 -1.66 -3.15 15.00
N ILE A 32 -1.39 -4.43 15.26
CA ILE A 32 -1.03 -5.40 14.21
C ILE A 32 -2.20 -5.57 13.23
N SER A 33 -3.42 -5.75 13.72
CA SER A 33 -4.62 -5.90 12.87
C SER A 33 -4.88 -4.67 12.00
N VAL A 34 -4.77 -3.47 12.60
CA VAL A 34 -4.90 -2.20 11.87
C VAL A 34 -3.85 -2.11 10.76
N TRP A 35 -2.58 -2.39 11.07
CA TRP A 35 -1.52 -2.36 10.07
C TRP A 35 -1.76 -3.36 8.94
N LEU A 36 -2.15 -4.59 9.28
CA LEU A 36 -2.39 -5.67 8.32
C LEU A 36 -3.57 -5.35 7.38
N SER A 37 -4.58 -4.64 7.90
CA SER A 37 -5.74 -4.19 7.11
C SER A 37 -5.32 -3.18 6.04
N PHE A 38 -4.54 -2.16 6.40
CA PHE A 38 -4.01 -1.19 5.44
C PHE A 38 -3.02 -1.83 4.45
N PHE A 39 -2.17 -2.74 4.92
CA PHE A 39 -1.24 -3.47 4.08
C PHE A 39 -1.98 -4.32 3.03
N SER A 40 -3.08 -4.98 3.41
CA SER A 40 -3.90 -5.77 2.48
C SER A 40 -4.48 -4.91 1.35
N VAL A 41 -5.05 -3.74 1.68
CA VAL A 41 -5.58 -2.81 0.66
C VAL A 41 -4.47 -2.36 -0.28
N PHE A 42 -3.31 -1.98 0.25
CA PHE A 42 -2.13 -1.61 -0.55
C PHE A 42 -1.70 -2.75 -1.47
N PHE A 43 -1.63 -3.98 -0.94
CA PHE A 43 -1.21 -5.15 -1.71
C PHE A 43 -2.17 -5.46 -2.86
N VAL A 44 -3.49 -5.40 -2.63
CA VAL A 44 -4.50 -5.56 -3.69
C VAL A 44 -4.31 -4.49 -4.77
N GLN A 45 -4.11 -3.22 -4.41
CA GLN A 45 -3.86 -2.17 -5.39
C GLN A 45 -2.56 -2.40 -6.19
N ALA A 46 -1.50 -2.84 -5.53
CA ALA A 46 -0.24 -3.18 -6.19
C ALA A 46 -0.41 -4.33 -7.19
N VAL A 47 -1.14 -5.38 -6.83
CA VAL A 47 -1.45 -6.50 -7.73
C VAL A 47 -2.26 -6.04 -8.94
N ILE A 48 -3.27 -5.18 -8.74
CA ILE A 48 -4.05 -4.59 -9.83
C ILE A 48 -3.16 -3.77 -10.76
N LEU A 49 -2.28 -2.94 -10.21
CA LEU A 49 -1.37 -2.11 -10.99
C LEU A 49 -0.41 -2.96 -11.83
N VAL A 50 0.20 -3.99 -11.22
CA VAL A 50 1.08 -4.94 -11.93
C VAL A 50 0.31 -5.68 -13.02
N SER A 51 -0.91 -6.12 -12.73
CA SER A 51 -1.77 -6.80 -13.72
C SER A 51 -2.12 -5.88 -14.89
N LYS A 52 -2.47 -4.61 -14.63
CA LYS A 52 -2.70 -3.60 -15.67
C LYS A 52 -1.44 -3.34 -16.51
N TYR A 53 -0.29 -3.23 -15.86
CA TYR A 53 0.98 -3.05 -16.55
C TYR A 53 1.31 -4.24 -17.47
N ARG A 54 1.12 -5.47 -16.97
CA ARG A 54 1.36 -6.69 -17.75
C ARG A 54 0.39 -6.84 -18.91
N ASN A 55 -0.88 -6.50 -18.70
CA ASN A 55 -1.93 -6.67 -19.71
C ASN A 55 -1.98 -5.53 -20.75
N ARG A 56 -1.09 -4.52 -20.66
CA ARG A 56 -0.85 -3.43 -21.66
C ARG A 56 -2.07 -3.14 -22.54
N ASN A 57 -3.21 -2.82 -21.93
CA ASN A 57 -4.40 -2.48 -22.70
C ASN A 57 -4.08 -1.23 -23.54
N PRO A 58 -4.10 -1.32 -24.88
CA PRO A 58 -3.73 -0.19 -25.72
C PRO A 58 -4.71 0.95 -25.44
N THR A 59 -4.19 2.07 -24.94
CA THR A 59 -4.97 3.30 -24.82
C THR A 59 -5.10 3.88 -26.23
N ILE A 60 -6.28 3.73 -26.82
CA ILE A 60 -6.57 4.32 -28.14
C ILE A 60 -6.91 5.79 -27.89
N VAL A 61 -6.01 6.69 -28.28
CA VAL A 61 -6.24 8.13 -28.24
C VAL A 61 -6.90 8.52 -29.55
N VAL A 62 -8.20 8.80 -29.53
CA VAL A 62 -8.91 9.32 -30.70
C VAL A 62 -8.67 10.83 -30.75
N THR A 63 -7.87 11.26 -31.72
CA THR A 63 -7.66 12.69 -32.01
C THR A 63 -8.64 13.08 -33.10
N VAL A 64 -9.63 13.92 -32.76
CA VAL A 64 -10.56 14.47 -33.76
C VAL A 64 -9.90 15.71 -34.35
N SER A 65 -9.65 15.69 -35.66
CA SER A 65 -9.12 16.85 -36.37
C SER A 65 -10.28 17.72 -36.83
N ALA A 66 -10.22 19.03 -36.56
CA ALA A 66 -11.29 19.98 -36.95
C ALA A 66 -11.51 20.09 -38.47
N PHE A 67 -10.61 19.52 -39.27
CA PHE A 67 -10.68 19.49 -40.73
C PHE A 67 -11.61 18.40 -41.30
N ASP A 68 -12.09 17.45 -40.48
CA ASP A 68 -12.99 16.37 -40.94
C ASP A 68 -14.45 16.83 -41.16
N PHE A 69 -14.75 18.10 -40.87
CA PHE A 69 -16.08 18.72 -40.99
C PHE A 69 -16.17 19.83 -42.05
N LEU A 70 -15.13 19.99 -42.89
CA LEU A 70 -15.02 21.02 -43.93
C LEU A 70 -14.91 20.37 -45.31
#